data_AF-A0A9D7F5I2-F1
#
_entry.id   AF-A0A9D7F5I2-F1
#
_cell.length_a   1.000
_cell.length_b   1.000
_cell.length_c   1.000
_cell.angle_alpha   90.00
_cell.angle_beta   90.00
_cell.angle_gamma   90.00
#
_symmetry.space_group_name_H-M   'P 1'
#
loop_
_entity.id
_entity.type
_entity.pdbx_description
1 polymer ?
#
loop_
_entity_poly.entity_id
_entity_poly.type
_entity_poly.pdbx_seq_one_letter_code
_entity_poly.pdbx_strand_id
1 'polypeptide(L)'
;MKKIMTVTALLLFGMWNSLLSQCPVGNINLFTQNDIHNFATNFPNCTELEGNLLIGKSGYPSDINDLSGLDALTHIGGSLTLTSNPQLTNLNGLQNLNSIRENLSITGCPALVSLEGLSQLEEVSGSFSLSYLDNLKSLQGLENLETIGSDFTLYLVPMLADFTGLNSLRTISGSLILEHNNGLITLEGIENLEGIGIDLVLRGNASLTSLVGLEGLISIGGDLRIGAEYADGMIGNSSLANLDGLAQLGSIGGDLHLIAGDALTSLEGMAGLYFIGGNLIIRHNPLLSVCAIEPICEYLAEGGSASIDDNAGDCEDLDKVLGACQLTSVSDISDTESFTLQPNPASGSVNIHFGNPNANIEWVRIYSMTGGEVSKAALGSGQIDLRGIPAGLYIVRVRMDGKDLVRRLSVQ
;
A
#
# COMPACT_ATOMS: atom_id res chain seq x y z
N MET A 1 67.10 45.83 44.66
CA MET A 1 65.97 45.90 43.70
C MET A 1 65.14 44.62 43.83
N LYS A 2 63.83 44.76 44.11
CA LYS A 2 62.67 43.87 43.79
C LYS A 2 62.80 42.36 44.08
N LYS A 3 61.81 41.62 44.61
CA LYS A 3 60.47 41.87 45.16
C LYS A 3 60.04 40.55 45.84
N ILE A 4 59.19 40.69 46.85
CA ILE A 4 58.44 39.68 47.60
C ILE A 4 57.25 39.12 46.77
N MET A 5 56.66 37.99 47.22
CA MET A 5 55.32 37.42 46.91
C MET A 5 55.21 36.60 45.61
N THR A 6 54.47 35.48 45.52
CA THR A 6 53.38 34.93 46.33
C THR A 6 53.18 33.45 45.98
N VAL A 7 52.75 32.65 46.96
CA VAL A 7 52.06 31.38 46.74
C VAL A 7 50.64 31.70 46.26
N THR A 8 50.19 31.08 45.17
CA THR A 8 48.77 30.98 44.82
C THR A 8 48.44 29.53 44.50
N ALA A 9 47.67 28.93 45.40
CA ALA A 9 46.87 27.75 45.13
C ALA A 9 45.83 28.10 44.05
N LEU A 10 45.66 27.25 43.05
CA LEU A 10 44.42 27.17 42.28
C LEU A 10 43.74 25.85 42.66
N LEU A 11 42.70 25.96 43.48
CA LEU A 11 41.67 24.93 43.66
C LEU A 11 40.60 25.14 42.58
N LEU A 12 40.34 24.08 41.82
CA LEU A 12 39.06 23.64 41.21
C LEU A 12 38.06 24.71 40.75
N PHE A 13 37.71 24.70 39.45
CA PHE A 13 36.32 24.72 39.02
C PHE A 13 36.20 24.00 37.66
N GLY A 14 35.20 23.11 37.57
CA GLY A 14 35.15 22.02 36.62
C GLY A 14 34.98 22.44 35.16
N MET A 15 35.62 21.65 34.29
CA MET A 15 34.99 21.23 33.05
C MET A 15 35.09 19.70 33.02
N TRP A 16 34.32 19.06 33.90
CA TRP A 16 33.74 17.79 33.52
C TRP A 16 32.75 18.11 32.39
N ASN A 17 33.26 18.25 31.16
CA ASN A 17 32.47 17.82 30.02
C ASN A 17 32.51 16.30 30.06
N SER A 18 31.79 15.74 31.03
CA SER A 18 31.26 14.41 30.84
C SER A 18 30.43 14.51 29.57
N LEU A 19 30.92 13.86 28.51
CA LEU A 19 30.21 13.45 27.30
C LEU A 19 29.02 12.56 27.70
N LEU A 20 28.08 13.12 28.48
CA LEU A 20 26.80 12.53 28.76
C LEU A 20 26.01 12.65 27.47
N SER A 21 25.38 11.56 27.06
CA SER A 21 24.55 11.51 25.85
C SER A 21 23.64 12.73 25.78
N GLN A 22 23.63 13.40 24.62
CA GLN A 22 22.84 14.60 24.37
C GLN A 22 21.32 14.34 24.51
N CYS A 23 20.95 13.06 24.47
CA CYS A 23 19.61 12.51 24.63
C CYS A 23 19.60 11.41 25.70
N PRO A 24 18.44 11.16 26.35
CA PRO A 24 18.28 10.01 27.23
C PRO A 24 18.41 8.69 26.46
N VAL A 25 18.94 7.66 27.11
CA VAL A 25 19.13 6.32 26.52
C VAL A 25 17.89 5.45 26.78
N GLY A 26 17.50 4.67 25.78
CA GLY A 26 16.37 3.75 25.86
C GLY A 26 15.03 4.41 25.55
N ASN A 27 13.95 3.74 25.96
CA ASN A 27 12.59 4.18 25.66
C ASN A 27 12.15 5.35 26.55
N ILE A 28 11.53 6.34 25.94
CA ILE A 28 11.05 7.56 26.58
C ILE A 28 9.53 7.54 26.62
N ASN A 29 8.98 7.76 27.82
CA ASN A 29 7.53 7.83 28.02
C ASN A 29 7.20 9.20 28.62
N LEU A 30 6.38 9.98 27.90
CA LEU A 30 5.88 11.28 28.31
C LEU A 30 4.37 11.16 28.50
N PHE A 31 3.91 11.00 29.73
CA PHE A 31 2.50 10.72 30.02
C PHE A 31 1.67 11.98 30.26
N THR A 32 2.32 13.10 30.57
CA THR A 32 1.70 14.37 30.90
C THR A 32 2.38 15.54 30.19
N GLN A 33 1.70 16.68 30.12
CA GLN A 33 2.29 17.92 29.57
C GLN A 33 3.54 18.36 30.36
N ASN A 34 3.56 18.09 31.68
CA ASN A 34 4.72 18.35 32.52
C ASN A 34 5.92 17.48 32.14
N ASP A 35 5.71 16.25 31.65
CA ASP A 35 6.80 15.39 31.18
C ASP A 35 7.47 15.97 29.93
N ILE A 36 6.68 16.52 28.99
CA ILE A 36 7.21 17.21 27.81
C ILE A 36 8.05 18.44 28.23
N HIS A 37 7.54 19.24 29.16
CA HIS A 37 8.28 20.39 29.69
C HIS A 37 9.60 19.98 30.36
N ASN A 38 9.58 18.89 31.14
CA ASN A 38 10.78 18.36 31.79
C ASN A 38 11.76 17.78 30.76
N PHE A 39 11.28 17.11 29.71
CA PHE A 39 12.13 16.62 28.64
C PHE A 39 12.89 17.76 27.97
N ALA A 40 12.19 18.83 27.57
CA ALA A 40 12.79 20.02 26.98
C ALA A 40 13.82 20.69 27.89
N THR A 41 13.52 20.76 29.19
CA THR A 41 14.42 21.37 30.20
C THR A 41 15.67 20.53 30.44
N ASN A 42 15.53 19.21 30.49
CA ASN A 42 16.62 18.30 30.82
C ASN A 42 17.48 17.93 29.60
N PHE A 43 16.90 17.96 28.39
CA PHE A 43 17.53 17.54 27.14
C PHE A 43 17.35 18.56 26.00
N PRO A 44 17.74 19.84 26.19
CA PRO A 44 17.37 20.95 25.30
C PRO A 44 17.99 20.89 23.89
N ASN A 45 19.06 20.11 23.68
CA ASN A 45 19.63 19.89 22.36
C ASN A 45 19.55 18.43 21.93
N CYS A 46 18.60 17.67 22.48
CA CYS A 46 18.42 16.28 22.06
C CYS A 46 17.82 16.23 20.65
N THR A 47 18.59 15.72 19.70
CA THR A 47 18.19 15.63 18.29
C THR A 47 17.83 14.22 17.85
N GLU A 48 18.28 13.18 18.57
CA GLU A 48 18.13 11.78 18.17
C GLU A 48 17.87 10.89 19.39
N LEU A 49 16.70 10.27 19.42
CA LEU A 49 16.38 9.24 20.41
C LEU A 49 16.78 7.88 19.86
N GLU A 50 17.52 7.06 20.62
CA GLU A 50 17.86 5.70 20.20
C GLU A 50 16.66 4.74 20.31
N GLY A 51 15.77 4.95 21.29
CA GLY A 51 14.63 4.09 21.58
C GLY A 51 13.28 4.65 21.16
N ASN A 52 12.22 4.02 21.66
CA ASN A 52 10.84 4.43 21.39
C ASN A 52 10.48 5.72 22.13
N LEU A 53 9.64 6.55 21.52
CA LEU A 53 8.99 7.70 22.14
C LEU A 53 7.48 7.46 22.25
N LEU A 54 6.99 7.30 23.48
CA LEU A 54 5.57 7.20 23.79
C LEU A 54 5.07 8.51 24.41
N ILE A 55 4.07 9.12 23.77
CA ILE A 55 3.43 10.37 24.19
C ILE A 55 1.96 10.08 24.53
N GLY A 56 1.62 10.20 25.80
CA GLY A 56 0.34 9.79 26.37
C GLY A 56 0.33 8.30 26.77
N LYS A 57 -0.83 7.80 27.18
CA LYS A 57 -0.95 6.45 27.73
C LYS A 57 -2.24 5.77 27.29
N SER A 58 -2.13 4.61 26.64
CA SER A 58 -3.29 3.85 26.16
C SER A 58 -4.31 3.59 27.28
N GLY A 59 -5.58 3.89 27.01
CA GLY A 59 -6.70 3.72 27.93
C GLY A 59 -6.84 4.80 29.01
N TYR A 60 -5.94 5.79 29.05
CA TYR A 60 -5.98 6.89 30.02
C TYR A 60 -5.78 8.25 29.32
N PRO A 61 -6.78 9.15 29.35
CA PRO A 61 -6.63 10.46 28.72
C PRO A 61 -5.53 11.27 29.41
N SER A 62 -4.59 11.81 28.63
CA SER A 62 -3.55 12.73 29.10
C SER A 62 -4.02 14.20 29.06
N ASP A 63 -3.26 15.09 29.70
CA ASP A 63 -3.40 16.55 29.60
C ASP A 63 -2.52 17.16 28.49
N ILE A 64 -1.86 16.33 27.67
CA ILE A 64 -0.93 16.78 26.64
C ILE A 64 -1.70 17.50 25.53
N ASN A 65 -1.29 18.74 25.27
CA ASN A 65 -1.87 19.61 24.25
C ASN A 65 -0.82 20.41 23.45
N ASP A 66 0.46 20.37 23.86
CA ASP A 66 1.56 21.07 23.22
C ASP A 66 2.81 20.17 23.16
N LEU A 67 3.35 19.95 21.96
CA LEU A 67 4.58 19.17 21.74
C LEU A 67 5.81 20.05 21.55
N SER A 68 5.71 21.37 21.68
CA SER A 68 6.80 22.32 21.39
C SER A 68 8.14 21.99 22.06
N GLY A 69 8.12 21.33 23.21
CA GLY A 69 9.32 20.84 23.91
C GLY A 69 10.08 19.71 23.21
N LEU A 70 9.63 19.25 22.05
CA LEU A 70 10.23 18.19 21.24
C LEU A 70 10.86 18.72 19.94
N ASP A 71 10.87 20.04 19.74
CA ASP A 71 11.26 20.70 18.49
C ASP A 71 12.71 20.45 18.05
N ALA A 72 13.59 20.10 18.98
CA ALA A 72 14.97 19.72 18.67
C ALA A 72 15.07 18.33 18.00
N LEU A 73 14.07 17.45 18.14
CA LEU A 73 14.12 16.09 17.62
C LEU A 73 14.09 16.07 16.09
N THR A 74 15.03 15.30 15.54
CA THR A 74 15.18 15.07 14.10
C THR A 74 15.06 13.59 13.74
N HIS A 75 15.37 12.69 14.67
CA HIS A 75 15.39 11.25 14.42
C HIS A 75 14.84 10.49 15.64
N ILE A 76 14.04 9.46 15.38
CA ILE A 76 13.63 8.48 16.39
C ILE A 76 14.07 7.10 15.91
N GLY A 77 15.02 6.51 16.64
CA GLY A 77 15.62 5.22 16.35
C GLY A 77 14.72 4.03 16.63
N GLY A 78 13.64 4.23 17.39
CA GLY A 78 12.55 3.27 17.57
C GLY A 78 11.22 3.76 16.99
N SER A 79 10.13 3.40 17.65
CA SER A 79 8.76 3.79 17.30
C SER A 79 8.35 5.13 17.95
N LEU A 80 7.59 5.96 17.23
CA LEU A 80 6.86 7.12 17.76
C LEU A 80 5.39 6.74 17.95
N THR A 81 4.91 6.77 19.19
CA THR A 81 3.52 6.49 19.52
C THR A 81 2.88 7.68 20.25
N LEU A 82 1.88 8.30 19.64
CA LEU A 82 0.97 9.26 20.27
C LEU A 82 -0.32 8.52 20.61
N THR A 83 -0.71 8.46 21.89
CA THR A 83 -1.92 7.75 22.31
C THR A 83 -2.71 8.51 23.36
N SER A 84 -4.02 8.59 23.19
CA SER A 84 -4.96 9.08 24.21
C SER A 84 -4.66 10.52 24.67
N ASN A 85 -4.34 11.41 23.74
CA ASN A 85 -4.13 12.85 23.99
C ASN A 85 -5.34 13.66 23.45
N PRO A 86 -6.47 13.75 24.19
CA PRO A 86 -7.72 14.29 23.67
C PRO A 86 -7.72 15.80 23.42
N GLN A 87 -6.73 16.53 23.94
CA GLN A 87 -6.61 17.98 23.79
C GLN A 87 -5.57 18.39 22.74
N LEU A 88 -4.84 17.43 22.16
CA LEU A 88 -3.81 17.70 21.16
C LEU A 88 -4.45 18.03 19.81
N THR A 89 -4.21 19.24 19.31
CA THR A 89 -4.86 19.77 18.10
C THR A 89 -3.99 19.78 16.85
N ASN A 90 -2.66 19.73 17.03
CA ASN A 90 -1.65 19.76 15.98
C ASN A 90 -0.38 19.06 16.47
N LEU A 91 0.60 18.87 15.57
CA LEU A 91 1.88 18.23 15.88
C LEU A 91 3.06 19.23 15.93
N ASN A 92 2.78 20.52 16.14
CA ASN A 92 3.84 21.51 16.31
C ASN A 92 4.72 21.13 17.51
N GLY A 93 6.02 21.09 17.27
CA GLY A 93 7.00 20.43 18.12
C GLY A 93 7.68 19.25 17.43
N LEU A 94 7.13 18.71 16.35
CA LEU A 94 7.76 17.61 15.59
C LEU A 94 8.30 18.05 14.22
N GLN A 95 8.26 19.36 13.91
CA GLN A 95 8.52 19.90 12.56
C GLN A 95 9.91 19.59 11.98
N ASN A 96 10.87 19.19 12.82
CA ASN A 96 12.22 18.84 12.40
C ASN A 96 12.44 17.33 12.27
N LEU A 97 11.43 16.51 12.59
CA LEU A 97 11.51 15.05 12.55
C LEU A 97 11.58 14.58 11.10
N ASN A 98 12.70 13.94 10.74
CA ASN A 98 13.01 13.51 9.38
C ASN A 98 12.79 12.01 9.17
N SER A 99 13.06 11.18 10.18
CA SER A 99 12.85 9.74 10.07
C SER A 99 12.43 9.07 11.37
N ILE A 100 11.65 8.00 11.22
CA ILE A 100 11.25 7.07 12.29
C ILE A 100 11.66 5.67 11.82
N ARG A 101 12.58 5.03 12.55
CA ARG A 101 13.16 3.74 12.16
C ARG A 101 12.25 2.54 12.37
N GLU A 102 11.22 2.67 13.21
CA GLU A 102 10.20 1.65 13.38
C GLU A 102 8.84 2.24 13.05
N ASN A 103 7.88 2.19 13.99
CA ASN A 103 6.49 2.51 13.69
C ASN A 103 6.14 3.96 14.03
N LEU A 104 5.28 4.57 13.23
CA LEU A 104 4.55 5.79 13.57
C LEU A 104 3.10 5.40 13.90
N SER A 105 2.66 5.65 15.13
CA SER A 105 1.29 5.36 15.55
C SER A 105 0.66 6.57 16.22
N ILE A 106 -0.46 7.07 15.69
CA ILE A 106 -1.25 8.15 16.32
C ILE A 106 -2.66 7.62 16.57
N THR A 107 -3.03 7.48 17.83
CA THR A 107 -4.30 6.86 18.23
C THR A 107 -5.02 7.62 19.34
N GLY A 108 -6.34 7.79 19.22
CA GLY A 108 -7.12 8.43 20.28
C GLY A 108 -6.71 9.88 20.56
N CYS A 109 -6.44 10.63 19.50
CA CYS A 109 -6.23 12.08 19.51
C CYS A 109 -7.39 12.78 18.78
N PRO A 110 -8.62 12.72 19.31
CA PRO A 110 -9.83 13.16 18.59
C PRO A 110 -9.86 14.65 18.26
N ALA A 111 -9.04 15.50 18.88
CA ALA A 111 -8.97 16.94 18.57
C ALA A 111 -7.95 17.28 17.47
N LEU A 112 -7.14 16.32 17.01
CA LEU A 112 -6.12 16.52 15.99
C LEU A 112 -6.78 16.77 14.63
N VAL A 113 -6.40 17.85 13.95
CA VAL A 113 -7.07 18.30 12.71
C VAL A 113 -6.25 17.99 11.44
N SER A 114 -4.93 18.00 11.54
CA SER A 114 -3.98 17.68 10.47
C SER A 114 -2.72 17.04 11.05
N LEU A 115 -1.81 16.60 10.18
CA LEU A 115 -0.47 16.13 10.53
C LEU A 115 0.61 17.20 10.31
N GLU A 116 0.18 18.47 10.18
CA GLU A 116 1.10 19.61 10.14
C GLU A 116 1.99 19.57 11.40
N GLY A 117 3.30 19.60 11.15
CA GLY A 117 4.30 19.26 12.16
C GLY A 117 5.12 18.02 11.79
N LEU A 118 4.75 17.24 10.77
CA LEU A 118 5.58 16.15 10.23
C LEU A 118 6.21 16.47 8.86
N SER A 119 6.22 17.75 8.44
CA SER A 119 6.52 18.15 7.06
C SER A 119 7.96 17.90 6.60
N GLN A 120 8.84 17.41 7.48
CA GLN A 120 10.21 16.98 7.13
C GLN A 120 10.36 15.46 7.13
N LEU A 121 9.31 14.71 7.48
CA LEU A 121 9.33 13.26 7.57
C LEU A 121 9.39 12.65 6.17
N GLU A 122 10.51 12.00 5.87
CA GLU A 122 10.77 11.36 4.58
C GLU A 122 10.51 9.85 4.61
N GLU A 123 10.73 9.23 5.78
CA GLU A 123 10.69 7.77 5.93
C GLU A 123 10.08 7.32 7.26
N VAL A 124 9.19 6.32 7.16
CA VAL A 124 8.80 5.43 8.27
C VAL A 124 9.21 4.01 7.88
N SER A 125 10.30 3.49 8.46
CA SER A 125 10.82 2.17 8.05
C SER A 125 9.96 0.99 8.57
N GLY A 126 9.05 1.24 9.52
CA GLY A 126 8.06 0.27 10.00
C GLY A 126 6.64 0.58 9.54
N SER A 127 5.66 0.28 10.38
CA SER A 127 4.24 0.54 10.08
C SER A 127 3.85 1.97 10.41
N PHE A 128 2.95 2.53 9.61
CA PHE A 128 2.27 3.79 9.88
C PHE A 128 0.80 3.52 10.21
N SER A 129 0.33 3.97 11.38
CA SER A 129 -1.05 3.75 11.82
C SER A 129 -1.67 5.03 12.36
N LEU A 130 -2.88 5.32 11.86
CA LEU A 130 -3.75 6.39 12.32
C LEU A 130 -5.08 5.78 12.76
N SER A 131 -5.48 6.00 14.00
CA SER A 131 -6.72 5.40 14.52
C SER A 131 -7.49 6.27 15.50
N TYR A 132 -8.82 6.25 15.44
CA TYR A 132 -9.68 7.01 16.37
C TYR A 132 -9.34 8.51 16.39
N LEU A 133 -9.33 9.13 15.20
CA LEU A 133 -8.98 10.54 15.01
C LEU A 133 -10.19 11.31 14.46
N ASP A 134 -11.17 11.53 15.34
CA ASP A 134 -12.52 12.03 15.00
C ASP A 134 -12.54 13.35 14.21
N ASN A 135 -11.53 14.21 14.32
CA ASN A 135 -11.45 15.50 13.63
C ASN A 135 -10.31 15.61 12.61
N LEU A 136 -9.55 14.53 12.34
CA LEU A 136 -8.47 14.59 11.36
C LEU A 136 -9.08 14.71 9.95
N LYS A 137 -8.80 15.82 9.28
CA LYS A 137 -9.40 16.18 7.98
C LYS A 137 -8.43 16.06 6.82
N SER A 138 -7.14 16.04 7.10
CA SER A 138 -6.10 16.07 6.06
C SER A 138 -4.82 15.41 6.58
N LEU A 139 -4.08 14.81 5.64
CA LEU A 139 -2.73 14.28 5.84
C LEU A 139 -1.64 15.30 5.48
N GLN A 140 -2.01 16.57 5.27
CA GLN A 140 -1.06 17.68 5.13
C GLN A 140 -0.01 17.64 6.23
N GLY A 141 1.24 17.89 5.84
CA GLY A 141 2.42 17.64 6.66
C GLY A 141 3.13 16.32 6.36
N LEU A 142 2.68 15.49 5.41
CA LEU A 142 3.39 14.27 4.99
C LEU A 142 3.91 14.33 3.55
N GLU A 143 4.05 15.53 2.98
CA GLU A 143 4.30 15.70 1.54
C GLU A 143 5.64 15.12 1.08
N ASN A 144 6.57 14.89 2.01
CA ASN A 144 7.89 14.31 1.74
C ASN A 144 7.98 12.81 2.07
N LEU A 145 6.92 12.19 2.61
CA LEU A 145 6.95 10.77 2.97
C LEU A 145 6.93 9.91 1.70
N GLU A 146 8.06 9.28 1.37
CA GLU A 146 8.21 8.49 0.13
C GLU A 146 7.90 7.01 0.34
N THR A 147 8.21 6.48 1.53
CA THR A 147 8.17 5.03 1.80
C THR A 147 7.58 4.71 3.17
N ILE A 148 6.74 3.68 3.20
CA ILE A 148 6.31 2.99 4.42
C ILE A 148 6.85 1.55 4.34
N GLY A 149 7.74 1.21 5.28
CA GLY A 149 8.49 -0.05 5.27
C GLY A 149 7.71 -1.28 5.75
N SER A 150 6.51 -1.09 6.28
CA SER A 150 5.56 -2.17 6.59
C SER A 150 4.12 -1.74 6.25
N ASP A 151 3.17 -1.85 7.17
CA ASP A 151 1.76 -1.61 6.89
C ASP A 151 1.40 -0.13 7.03
N PHE A 152 0.49 0.35 6.18
CA PHE A 152 -0.21 1.61 6.39
C PHE A 152 -1.67 1.33 6.77
N THR A 153 -2.05 1.67 8.00
CA THR A 153 -3.39 1.44 8.53
C THR A 153 -4.10 2.76 8.86
N LEU A 154 -5.31 2.92 8.31
CA LEU A 154 -6.26 3.98 8.64
C LEU A 154 -7.53 3.33 9.19
N TYR A 155 -7.83 3.57 10.46
CA TYR A 155 -8.99 2.96 11.13
C TYR A 155 -9.80 3.98 11.92
N LEU A 156 -11.10 4.12 11.62
CA LEU A 156 -11.97 5.09 12.30
C LEU A 156 -11.41 6.53 12.29
N VAL A 157 -11.17 7.05 11.07
CA VAL A 157 -10.83 8.45 10.81
C VAL A 157 -11.97 9.08 9.99
N PRO A 158 -13.12 9.37 10.63
CA PRO A 158 -14.38 9.63 9.93
C PRO A 158 -14.47 10.99 9.21
N MET A 159 -13.50 11.90 9.41
CA MET A 159 -13.47 13.23 8.78
C MET A 159 -12.43 13.38 7.67
N LEU A 160 -11.60 12.37 7.43
CA LEU A 160 -10.61 12.38 6.37
C LEU A 160 -11.31 12.09 5.03
N ALA A 161 -11.19 13.01 4.06
CA ALA A 161 -11.89 12.92 2.78
C ALA A 161 -11.09 12.20 1.68
N ASP A 162 -9.76 12.33 1.74
CA ASP A 162 -8.80 11.84 0.74
C ASP A 162 -7.41 11.74 1.37
N PHE A 163 -6.39 11.42 0.56
CA PHE A 163 -4.99 11.25 0.97
C PHE A 163 -4.13 12.47 0.61
N THR A 164 -4.73 13.63 0.33
CA THR A 164 -3.98 14.86 0.04
C THR A 164 -2.99 15.13 1.16
N GLY A 165 -1.71 15.18 0.78
CA GLY A 165 -0.58 15.24 1.71
C GLY A 165 0.39 14.07 1.52
N LEU A 166 0.02 12.98 0.83
CA LEU A 166 0.90 11.83 0.57
C LEU A 166 1.43 11.74 -0.86
N ASN A 167 1.50 12.86 -1.57
CA ASN A 167 1.77 12.88 -3.01
C ASN A 167 3.14 12.28 -3.40
N SER A 168 4.07 12.13 -2.46
CA SER A 168 5.39 11.54 -2.71
C SER A 168 5.48 10.05 -2.40
N LEU A 169 4.43 9.46 -1.80
CA LEU A 169 4.43 8.07 -1.39
C LEU A 169 4.46 7.15 -2.62
N ARG A 170 5.51 6.32 -2.72
CA ARG A 170 5.73 5.41 -3.87
C ARG A 170 5.45 3.96 -3.54
N THR A 171 5.76 3.54 -2.32
CA THR A 171 5.72 2.12 -1.95
C THR A 171 5.26 1.92 -0.51
N ILE A 172 4.41 0.92 -0.34
CA ILE A 172 4.05 0.33 0.95
C ILE A 172 4.55 -1.12 0.91
N SER A 173 5.60 -1.43 1.68
CA SER A 173 6.20 -2.78 1.66
C SER A 173 5.30 -3.84 2.29
N GLY A 174 4.38 -3.43 3.17
CA GLY A 174 3.36 -4.27 3.78
C GLY A 174 1.99 -4.10 3.11
N SER A 175 0.96 -3.99 3.94
CA SER A 175 -0.44 -3.85 3.52
C SER A 175 -0.92 -2.40 3.61
N LEU A 176 -1.83 -2.01 2.70
CA LEU A 176 -2.64 -0.80 2.84
C LEU A 176 -4.02 -1.19 3.37
N ILE A 177 -4.35 -0.77 4.59
CA ILE A 177 -5.54 -1.20 5.31
C ILE A 177 -6.41 0.01 5.66
N LEU A 178 -7.52 0.17 4.94
CA LEU A 178 -8.46 1.28 5.08
C LEU A 178 -9.81 0.78 5.59
N GLU A 179 -10.08 1.07 6.86
CA GLU A 179 -11.20 0.48 7.57
C GLU A 179 -12.05 1.50 8.34
N HIS A 180 -13.37 1.47 8.11
CA HIS A 180 -14.32 2.32 8.85
C HIS A 180 -14.05 3.83 8.76
N ASN A 181 -13.49 4.30 7.64
CA ASN A 181 -13.24 5.73 7.40
C ASN A 181 -14.40 6.32 6.59
N ASN A 182 -15.55 6.48 7.23
CA ASN A 182 -16.79 6.91 6.56
C ASN A 182 -16.74 8.29 5.90
N GLY A 183 -15.73 9.12 6.20
CA GLY A 183 -15.51 10.41 5.53
C GLY A 183 -14.77 10.30 4.21
N LEU A 184 -14.11 9.17 3.96
CA LEU A 184 -13.24 8.96 2.80
C LEU A 184 -14.09 8.87 1.54
N ILE A 185 -13.87 9.77 0.58
CA ILE A 185 -14.63 9.88 -0.67
C ILE A 185 -13.83 9.35 -1.86
N THR A 186 -12.52 9.55 -1.84
CA THR A 186 -11.56 9.20 -2.89
C THR A 186 -10.21 8.85 -2.26
N LEU A 187 -9.26 8.35 -3.06
CA LEU A 187 -7.88 8.07 -2.66
C LEU A 187 -6.89 9.10 -3.27
N GLU A 188 -7.38 10.23 -3.79
CA GLU A 188 -6.54 11.33 -4.30
C GLU A 188 -5.43 11.70 -3.30
N GLY A 189 -4.22 11.93 -3.80
CA GLY A 189 -3.01 12.18 -3.03
C GLY A 189 -2.05 10.99 -2.93
N ILE A 190 -2.40 9.78 -3.39
CA ILE A 190 -1.48 8.63 -3.51
C ILE A 190 -1.27 8.16 -4.96
N GLU A 191 -1.42 9.05 -5.94
CA GLU A 191 -1.33 8.73 -7.38
C GLU A 191 0.02 8.13 -7.80
N ASN A 192 1.07 8.36 -7.01
CA ASN A 192 2.42 7.85 -7.24
C ASN A 192 2.70 6.50 -6.56
N LEU A 193 1.72 5.90 -5.86
CA LEU A 193 1.86 4.59 -5.23
C LEU A 193 1.91 3.50 -6.30
N GLU A 194 3.08 2.92 -6.52
CA GLU A 194 3.33 1.92 -7.58
C GLU A 194 3.07 0.48 -7.12
N GLY A 195 3.24 0.19 -5.83
CA GLY A 195 3.14 -1.17 -5.32
C GLY A 195 2.78 -1.30 -3.84
N ILE A 196 2.02 -2.35 -3.55
CA ILE A 196 1.67 -2.81 -2.20
C ILE A 196 2.24 -4.22 -2.05
N GLY A 197 3.10 -4.42 -1.04
CA GLY A 197 3.85 -5.68 -0.91
C GLY A 197 3.02 -6.87 -0.40
N ILE A 198 1.98 -6.61 0.39
CA ILE A 198 1.09 -7.65 0.94
C ILE A 198 -0.34 -7.34 0.49
N ASP A 199 -1.24 -6.85 1.34
CA ASP A 199 -2.66 -6.76 1.00
C ASP A 199 -3.13 -5.33 0.76
N LEU A 200 -4.07 -5.15 -0.18
CA LEU A 200 -4.91 -3.95 -0.22
C LEU A 200 -6.27 -4.30 0.37
N VAL A 201 -6.61 -3.71 1.51
CA VAL A 201 -7.86 -3.95 2.23
C VAL A 201 -8.68 -2.66 2.33
N LEU A 202 -9.85 -2.65 1.71
CA LEU A 202 -10.81 -1.55 1.73
C LEU A 202 -12.14 -2.06 2.29
N ARG A 203 -12.51 -1.74 3.53
CA ARG A 203 -13.82 -2.15 4.09
C ARG A 203 -14.45 -1.11 4.99
N GLY A 204 -15.76 -0.93 4.90
CA GLY A 204 -16.49 -0.01 5.77
C GLY A 204 -16.21 1.46 5.48
N ASN A 205 -15.76 1.82 4.26
CA ASN A 205 -15.58 3.21 3.86
C ASN A 205 -16.82 3.65 3.07
N ALA A 206 -17.93 3.89 3.78
CA ALA A 206 -19.26 4.00 3.17
C ALA A 206 -19.41 5.14 2.15
N SER A 207 -18.60 6.21 2.25
CA SER A 207 -18.62 7.35 1.32
C SER A 207 -17.63 7.22 0.16
N LEU A 208 -16.80 6.17 0.13
CA LEU A 208 -15.80 5.99 -0.92
C LEU A 208 -16.52 5.72 -2.24
N THR A 209 -16.41 6.64 -3.20
CA THR A 209 -17.15 6.58 -4.46
C THR A 209 -16.34 6.02 -5.62
N SER A 210 -15.01 6.16 -5.55
CA SER A 210 -14.07 5.72 -6.58
C SER A 210 -12.73 5.37 -5.95
N LEU A 211 -11.89 4.68 -6.72
CA LEU A 211 -10.49 4.40 -6.38
C LEU A 211 -9.51 5.38 -7.04
N VAL A 212 -10.01 6.54 -7.51
CA VAL A 212 -9.15 7.63 -8.03
C VAL A 212 -8.09 7.95 -6.98
N GLY A 213 -6.84 8.04 -7.41
CA GLY A 213 -5.65 8.04 -6.56
C GLY A 213 -4.82 6.75 -6.64
N LEU A 214 -5.36 5.63 -7.14
CA LEU A 214 -4.60 4.38 -7.34
C LEU A 214 -4.13 4.16 -8.78
N GLU A 215 -4.20 5.16 -9.66
CA GLU A 215 -3.89 5.01 -11.08
C GLU A 215 -2.44 4.60 -11.36
N GLY A 216 -1.53 4.86 -10.40
CA GLY A 216 -0.14 4.43 -10.45
C GLY A 216 0.09 2.99 -10.00
N LEU A 217 -0.88 2.32 -9.39
CA LEU A 217 -0.70 1.01 -8.76
C LEU A 217 -0.54 -0.10 -9.80
N ILE A 218 0.62 -0.76 -9.80
CA ILE A 218 0.99 -1.80 -10.77
C ILE A 218 0.74 -3.20 -10.20
N SER A 219 1.01 -3.41 -8.91
CA SER A 219 0.96 -4.75 -8.30
C SER A 219 0.60 -4.75 -6.82
N ILE A 220 -0.15 -5.77 -6.43
CA ILE A 220 -0.41 -6.15 -5.03
C ILE A 220 0.21 -7.54 -4.81
N GLY A 221 1.12 -7.67 -3.84
CA GLY A 221 1.86 -8.92 -3.61
C GLY A 221 1.04 -10.04 -2.95
N GLY A 222 0.00 -9.67 -2.21
CA GLY A 222 -0.99 -10.55 -1.58
C GLY A 222 -2.38 -10.29 -2.15
N ASP A 223 -3.35 -10.12 -1.27
CA ASP A 223 -4.76 -10.12 -1.60
C ASP A 223 -5.31 -8.71 -1.90
N LEU A 224 -6.22 -8.60 -2.86
CA LEU A 224 -7.07 -7.42 -3.02
C LEU A 224 -8.43 -7.70 -2.38
N ARG A 225 -8.75 -7.00 -1.29
CA ARG A 225 -10.01 -7.14 -0.55
C ARG A 225 -10.81 -5.84 -0.55
N ILE A 226 -11.91 -5.83 -1.27
CA ILE A 226 -12.90 -4.76 -1.25
C ILE A 226 -14.16 -5.30 -0.58
N GLY A 227 -14.35 -4.90 0.68
CA GLY A 227 -15.38 -5.40 1.59
C GLY A 227 -15.04 -6.75 2.23
N ALA A 228 -15.90 -7.20 3.13
CA ALA A 228 -15.75 -8.45 3.87
C ALA A 228 -17.10 -8.99 4.37
N GLU A 229 -17.16 -10.32 4.50
CA GLU A 229 -18.25 -11.05 5.14
C GLU A 229 -17.84 -11.47 6.56
N TYR A 230 -18.72 -11.20 7.53
CA TYR A 230 -18.58 -11.60 8.93
C TYR A 230 -19.79 -12.40 9.39
N ALA A 231 -19.66 -13.09 10.52
CA ALA A 231 -20.74 -13.88 11.10
C ALA A 231 -21.98 -13.04 11.48
N ASP A 232 -21.80 -11.74 11.73
CA ASP A 232 -22.84 -10.80 12.15
C ASP A 232 -23.30 -9.84 11.03
N GLY A 233 -22.78 -9.98 9.82
CA GLY A 233 -23.19 -9.19 8.66
C GLY A 233 -22.07 -8.96 7.66
N MET A 234 -22.33 -8.04 6.73
CA MET A 234 -21.37 -7.67 5.69
C MET A 234 -20.87 -6.26 5.93
N ILE A 235 -19.59 -6.03 5.67
CA ILE A 235 -18.96 -4.70 5.77
C ILE A 235 -18.37 -4.38 4.41
N GLY A 236 -19.05 -3.52 3.65
CA GLY A 236 -18.69 -3.14 2.29
C GLY A 236 -18.24 -1.68 2.14
N ASN A 237 -18.06 -1.26 0.89
CA ASN A 237 -17.88 0.14 0.51
C ASN A 237 -19.10 0.56 -0.33
N SER A 238 -20.21 0.84 0.35
CA SER A 238 -21.55 0.92 -0.26
C SER A 238 -21.71 1.95 -1.38
N SER A 239 -20.87 2.98 -1.43
CA SER A 239 -20.92 4.02 -2.47
C SER A 239 -19.94 3.80 -3.62
N LEU A 240 -19.08 2.76 -3.56
CA LEU A 240 -18.03 2.54 -4.54
C LEU A 240 -18.64 2.11 -5.88
N ALA A 241 -18.62 3.01 -6.86
CA ALA A 241 -19.37 2.83 -8.11
C ALA A 241 -18.58 2.13 -9.22
N ASN A 242 -17.25 2.27 -9.21
CA ASN A 242 -16.34 1.70 -10.20
C ASN A 242 -14.97 1.41 -9.59
N LEU A 243 -14.13 0.73 -10.39
CA LEU A 243 -12.76 0.35 -10.05
C LEU A 243 -11.75 1.05 -10.96
N ASP A 244 -12.09 2.19 -11.56
CA ASP A 244 -11.31 2.81 -12.64
C ASP A 244 -9.89 3.23 -12.20
N GLY A 245 -9.72 3.51 -10.91
CA GLY A 245 -8.39 3.73 -10.31
C GLY A 245 -7.44 2.54 -10.41
N LEU A 246 -7.94 1.32 -10.67
CA LEU A 246 -7.13 0.12 -10.82
C LEU A 246 -6.78 -0.22 -12.28
N ALA A 247 -6.96 0.72 -13.21
CA ALA A 247 -6.76 0.46 -14.64
C ALA A 247 -5.33 0.00 -15.00
N GLN A 248 -4.32 0.35 -14.20
CA GLN A 248 -2.92 -0.09 -14.37
C GLN A 248 -2.53 -1.30 -13.52
N LEU A 249 -3.42 -1.78 -12.64
CA LEU A 249 -3.15 -2.93 -11.79
C LEU A 249 -2.99 -4.18 -12.66
N GLY A 250 -1.77 -4.70 -12.71
CA GLY A 250 -1.40 -5.83 -13.54
C GLY A 250 -1.51 -7.18 -12.82
N SER A 251 -1.18 -7.24 -11.53
CA SER A 251 -1.11 -8.50 -10.80
C SER A 251 -1.60 -8.39 -9.36
N ILE A 252 -2.33 -9.42 -8.93
CA ILE A 252 -2.67 -9.70 -7.54
C ILE A 252 -2.02 -11.04 -7.19
N GLY A 253 -1.10 -11.04 -6.22
CA GLY A 253 -0.34 -12.24 -5.86
C GLY A 253 -1.16 -13.29 -5.10
N GLY A 254 -2.23 -12.86 -4.43
CA GLY A 254 -3.17 -13.69 -3.71
C GLY A 254 -4.57 -13.65 -4.32
N ASP A 255 -5.58 -13.72 -3.47
CA ASP A 255 -6.99 -13.74 -3.83
C ASP A 255 -7.51 -12.34 -4.23
N LEU A 256 -8.51 -12.32 -5.12
CA LEU A 256 -9.34 -11.16 -5.42
C LEU A 256 -10.70 -11.32 -4.73
N HIS A 257 -10.97 -10.52 -3.70
CA HIS A 257 -12.23 -10.52 -2.94
C HIS A 257 -13.00 -9.22 -3.22
N LEU A 258 -14.16 -9.33 -3.85
CA LEU A 258 -15.11 -8.24 -4.07
C LEU A 258 -16.43 -8.60 -3.39
N ILE A 259 -16.67 -8.00 -2.21
CA ILE A 259 -17.81 -8.32 -1.36
C ILE A 259 -18.53 -7.03 -0.95
N ALA A 260 -19.87 -7.01 -1.01
CA ALA A 260 -20.69 -5.91 -0.52
C ALA A 260 -20.39 -4.53 -1.16
N GLY A 261 -20.16 -4.50 -2.47
CA GLY A 261 -20.09 -3.30 -3.30
C GLY A 261 -21.47 -2.89 -3.81
N ASP A 262 -22.29 -2.28 -2.96
CA ASP A 262 -23.71 -1.99 -3.27
C ASP A 262 -23.92 -1.07 -4.48
N ALA A 263 -22.95 -0.22 -4.81
CA ALA A 263 -22.99 0.67 -5.96
C ALA A 263 -22.15 0.21 -7.16
N LEU A 264 -21.34 -0.85 -7.00
CA LEU A 264 -20.40 -1.30 -8.01
C LEU A 264 -21.17 -1.97 -9.15
N THR A 265 -20.91 -1.55 -10.39
CA THR A 265 -21.69 -2.01 -11.56
C THR A 265 -20.92 -2.89 -12.54
N SER A 266 -19.59 -2.75 -12.59
CA SER A 266 -18.73 -3.37 -13.61
C SER A 266 -17.31 -3.60 -13.08
N LEU A 267 -16.65 -4.65 -13.56
CA LEU A 267 -15.22 -4.92 -13.33
C LEU A 267 -14.30 -4.29 -14.39
N GLU A 268 -14.82 -3.58 -15.39
CA GLU A 268 -14.02 -3.02 -16.50
C GLU A 268 -12.86 -2.13 -16.06
N GLY A 269 -12.96 -1.48 -14.89
CA GLY A 269 -11.86 -0.72 -14.29
C GLY A 269 -10.60 -1.55 -13.99
N MET A 270 -10.68 -2.88 -14.03
CA MET A 270 -9.57 -3.82 -13.82
C MET A 270 -9.09 -4.48 -15.13
N ALA A 271 -9.40 -3.93 -16.30
CA ALA A 271 -8.98 -4.50 -17.60
C ALA A 271 -7.44 -4.63 -17.79
N GLY A 272 -6.64 -3.94 -16.96
CA GLY A 272 -5.19 -4.06 -16.92
C GLY A 272 -4.66 -5.37 -16.33
N LEU A 273 -5.49 -6.09 -15.56
CA LEU A 273 -5.09 -7.28 -14.81
C LEU A 273 -4.69 -8.41 -15.78
N TYR A 274 -3.67 -9.17 -15.41
CA TYR A 274 -3.23 -10.36 -16.15
C TYR A 274 -2.83 -11.53 -15.24
N PHE A 275 -2.84 -11.33 -13.92
CA PHE A 275 -2.50 -12.38 -12.97
C PHE A 275 -3.29 -12.24 -11.67
N ILE A 276 -3.89 -13.35 -11.25
CA ILE A 276 -4.47 -13.57 -9.92
C ILE A 276 -3.84 -14.86 -9.40
N GLY A 277 -3.05 -14.78 -8.34
CA GLY A 277 -2.33 -15.95 -7.80
C GLY A 277 -3.20 -16.85 -6.91
N GLY A 278 -4.26 -16.29 -6.34
CA GLY A 278 -5.21 -16.99 -5.49
C GLY A 278 -6.56 -17.24 -6.15
N ASN A 279 -7.61 -17.22 -5.34
CA ASN A 279 -9.01 -17.44 -5.71
C ASN A 279 -9.69 -16.14 -6.12
N LEU A 280 -10.67 -16.26 -7.01
CA LEU A 280 -11.62 -15.19 -7.32
C LEU A 280 -12.88 -15.35 -6.45
N ILE A 281 -13.16 -14.38 -5.57
CA ILE A 281 -14.39 -14.35 -4.76
C ILE A 281 -15.16 -13.07 -5.05
N ILE A 282 -16.32 -13.18 -5.69
CA ILE A 282 -17.20 -12.05 -6.01
C ILE A 282 -18.60 -12.37 -5.48
N ARG A 283 -18.99 -11.73 -4.38
CA ARG A 283 -20.26 -12.04 -3.73
C ARG A 283 -21.01 -10.83 -3.22
N HIS A 284 -22.33 -10.91 -3.25
CA HIS A 284 -23.21 -9.90 -2.65
C HIS A 284 -22.94 -8.48 -3.17
N ASN A 285 -22.75 -8.33 -4.49
CA ASN A 285 -22.65 -7.03 -5.17
C ASN A 285 -23.91 -6.84 -6.03
N PRO A 286 -25.03 -6.35 -5.47
CA PRO A 286 -26.36 -6.45 -6.08
C PRO A 286 -26.54 -5.65 -7.39
N LEU A 287 -25.64 -4.72 -7.70
CA LEU A 287 -25.65 -3.95 -8.96
C LEU A 287 -24.54 -4.37 -9.94
N LEU A 288 -23.63 -5.24 -9.52
CA LEU A 288 -22.49 -5.66 -10.33
C LEU A 288 -23.01 -6.61 -11.40
N SER A 289 -22.95 -6.18 -12.66
CA SER A 289 -23.62 -6.84 -13.80
C SER A 289 -22.72 -7.12 -15.00
N VAL A 290 -21.44 -6.73 -14.91
CA VAL A 290 -20.39 -6.93 -15.91
C VAL A 290 -19.13 -7.48 -15.23
N CYS A 291 -18.95 -8.79 -15.31
CA CYS A 291 -17.79 -9.53 -14.76
C CYS A 291 -17.01 -10.26 -15.84
N ALA A 292 -17.60 -10.56 -17.01
CA ALA A 292 -16.94 -11.25 -18.10
C ALA A 292 -15.98 -10.34 -18.89
N ILE A 293 -15.04 -9.72 -18.18
CA ILE A 293 -13.91 -8.99 -18.75
C ILE A 293 -12.79 -9.98 -19.12
N GLU A 294 -11.94 -9.61 -20.08
CA GLU A 294 -10.86 -10.48 -20.59
C GLU A 294 -10.01 -11.13 -19.48
N PRO A 295 -9.50 -10.39 -18.46
CA PRO A 295 -8.69 -11.00 -17.39
C PRO A 295 -9.41 -12.08 -16.57
N ILE A 296 -10.72 -11.90 -16.32
CA ILE A 296 -11.52 -12.85 -15.55
C ILE A 296 -11.83 -14.08 -16.40
N CYS A 297 -12.16 -13.88 -17.68
CA CYS A 297 -12.40 -14.98 -18.60
C CYS A 297 -11.13 -15.83 -18.83
N GLU A 298 -9.96 -15.20 -18.98
CA GLU A 298 -8.67 -15.90 -19.09
C GLU A 298 -8.36 -16.70 -17.82
N TYR A 299 -8.49 -16.08 -16.64
CA TYR A 299 -8.30 -16.75 -15.35
C TYR A 299 -9.16 -18.02 -15.21
N LEU A 300 -10.44 -17.93 -15.55
CA LEU A 300 -11.37 -19.06 -15.48
C LEU A 300 -11.05 -20.14 -16.54
N ALA A 301 -10.70 -19.74 -17.76
CA ALA A 301 -10.34 -20.67 -18.83
C ALA A 301 -9.07 -21.48 -18.52
N GLU A 302 -8.15 -20.92 -17.74
CA GLU A 302 -6.94 -21.59 -17.26
C GLU A 302 -7.18 -22.49 -16.03
N GLY A 303 -8.42 -22.60 -15.56
CA GLY A 303 -8.80 -23.43 -14.42
C GLY A 303 -8.67 -22.74 -13.07
N GLY A 304 -8.65 -21.41 -13.04
CA GLY A 304 -8.70 -20.61 -11.82
C GLY A 304 -9.91 -20.95 -10.94
N SER A 305 -9.70 -20.92 -9.62
CA SER A 305 -10.72 -21.23 -8.64
C SER A 305 -11.58 -20.00 -8.35
N ALA A 306 -12.89 -20.10 -8.56
CA ALA A 306 -13.80 -18.98 -8.39
C ALA A 306 -15.04 -19.36 -7.57
N SER A 307 -15.48 -18.44 -6.72
CA SER A 307 -16.83 -18.40 -6.18
C SER A 307 -17.47 -17.08 -6.52
N ILE A 308 -18.54 -17.16 -7.32
CA ILE A 308 -19.31 -16.02 -7.78
C ILE A 308 -20.78 -16.34 -7.52
N ASP A 309 -21.43 -15.52 -6.69
CA ASP A 309 -22.81 -15.71 -6.26
C ASP A 309 -23.43 -14.41 -5.71
N ASP A 310 -24.76 -14.30 -5.71
CA ASP A 310 -25.50 -13.16 -5.18
C ASP A 310 -25.10 -11.78 -5.78
N ASN A 311 -24.80 -11.74 -7.08
CA ASN A 311 -24.62 -10.48 -7.83
C ASN A 311 -25.72 -10.32 -8.90
N ALA A 312 -25.52 -9.46 -9.91
CA ALA A 312 -26.48 -9.23 -10.99
C ALA A 312 -25.90 -9.54 -12.38
N GLY A 313 -26.71 -9.46 -13.44
CA GLY A 313 -26.25 -9.54 -14.82
C GLY A 313 -25.48 -10.81 -15.16
N ASP A 314 -24.32 -10.68 -15.82
CA ASP A 314 -23.44 -11.81 -16.10
C ASP A 314 -22.68 -12.30 -14.85
N CYS A 315 -22.66 -11.51 -13.77
CA CYS A 315 -22.02 -11.80 -12.50
C CYS A 315 -22.90 -12.59 -11.53
N GLU A 316 -24.17 -12.83 -11.87
CA GLU A 316 -25.17 -13.44 -10.97
C GLU A 316 -24.62 -14.70 -10.29
N ASP A 317 -23.95 -15.55 -11.06
CA ASP A 317 -23.22 -16.73 -10.58
C ASP A 317 -22.06 -17.11 -11.53
N LEU A 318 -21.26 -18.11 -11.13
CA LEU A 318 -20.14 -18.59 -11.94
C LEU A 318 -20.55 -19.09 -13.33
N ASP A 319 -21.69 -19.78 -13.46
CA ASP A 319 -22.14 -20.32 -14.74
C ASP A 319 -22.51 -19.20 -15.72
N LYS A 320 -23.08 -18.10 -15.21
CA LYS A 320 -23.42 -16.89 -15.98
C LYS A 320 -22.17 -16.19 -16.51
N VAL A 321 -21.12 -16.07 -15.68
CA VAL A 321 -19.84 -15.49 -16.09
C VAL A 321 -19.22 -16.35 -17.19
N LEU A 322 -19.16 -17.67 -17.00
CA LEU A 322 -18.63 -18.59 -18.01
C LEU A 322 -19.41 -18.53 -19.34
N GLY A 323 -20.74 -18.44 -19.27
CA GLY A 323 -21.59 -18.26 -20.45
C GLY A 323 -21.33 -16.93 -21.17
N ALA A 324 -21.15 -15.83 -20.43
CA ALA A 324 -20.82 -14.53 -20.99
C ALA A 324 -19.41 -14.50 -21.62
N CYS A 325 -18.42 -15.14 -20.99
CA CYS A 325 -17.08 -15.32 -21.55
C CYS A 325 -17.07 -16.09 -22.89
N GLN A 326 -18.07 -16.94 -23.14
CA GLN A 326 -18.25 -17.63 -24.42
C GLN A 326 -18.97 -16.80 -25.49
N LEU A 327 -19.73 -15.78 -25.08
CA LEU A 327 -20.44 -14.88 -25.98
C LEU A 327 -19.58 -13.68 -26.39
N THR A 328 -18.60 -13.30 -25.57
CA THR A 328 -17.54 -12.37 -25.97
C THR A 328 -16.53 -13.03 -26.92
N SER A 329 -16.46 -14.36 -26.96
CA SER A 329 -15.60 -15.13 -27.88
C SER A 329 -16.25 -15.47 -29.23
N VAL A 330 -17.31 -14.75 -29.66
CA VAL A 330 -17.97 -15.00 -30.96
C VAL A 330 -16.96 -14.85 -32.10
N SER A 331 -16.57 -16.03 -32.61
CA SER A 331 -15.88 -16.33 -33.87
C SER A 331 -14.53 -15.65 -34.10
N ASP A 332 -13.48 -16.20 -33.50
CA ASP A 332 -12.28 -16.67 -34.22
C ASP A 332 -11.24 -17.11 -33.21
N ILE A 333 -11.14 -18.42 -32.99
CA ILE A 333 -9.98 -19.23 -32.54
C ILE A 333 -10.61 -20.51 -31.99
N SER A 334 -10.61 -21.56 -32.81
CA SER A 334 -10.76 -22.91 -32.28
C SER A 334 -9.66 -23.14 -31.25
N ASP A 335 -9.90 -23.98 -30.23
CA ASP A 335 -8.89 -24.41 -29.23
C ASP A 335 -7.55 -24.91 -29.81
N THR A 336 -7.48 -25.06 -31.13
CA THR A 336 -6.28 -25.36 -31.91
C THR A 336 -5.36 -24.16 -32.19
N GLU A 337 -5.74 -22.92 -31.88
CA GLU A 337 -4.96 -21.70 -32.18
C GLU A 337 -4.74 -20.81 -30.93
N SER A 338 -4.36 -21.43 -29.81
CA SER A 338 -4.06 -20.73 -28.56
C SER A 338 -2.73 -21.18 -27.96
N PHE A 339 -2.15 -20.36 -27.07
CA PHE A 339 -1.03 -20.77 -26.21
C PHE A 339 -1.15 -20.18 -24.80
N THR A 340 -0.59 -20.87 -23.82
CA THR A 340 -0.46 -20.40 -22.42
C THR A 340 1.00 -20.39 -21.99
N LEU A 341 1.29 -19.58 -20.97
CA LEU A 341 2.63 -19.38 -20.40
C LEU A 341 2.62 -19.83 -18.94
N GLN A 342 3.46 -20.81 -18.59
CA GLN A 342 3.47 -21.39 -17.24
C GLN A 342 4.89 -21.70 -16.73
N PRO A 343 5.26 -21.26 -15.51
CA PRO A 343 4.48 -20.39 -14.63
C PRO A 343 4.45 -18.94 -15.16
N ASN A 344 3.44 -18.17 -14.78
CA ASN A 344 3.36 -16.73 -15.00
C ASN A 344 2.70 -16.13 -13.74
N PRO A 345 3.41 -15.37 -12.88
CA PRO A 345 4.78 -14.88 -13.03
C PRO A 345 5.84 -15.97 -13.13
N ALA A 346 6.91 -15.68 -13.87
CA ALA A 346 7.98 -16.62 -14.16
C ALA A 346 9.31 -16.15 -13.56
N SER A 347 10.02 -17.07 -12.90
CA SER A 347 11.39 -16.85 -12.43
C SER A 347 12.35 -17.75 -13.19
N GLY A 348 13.32 -17.15 -13.87
CA GLY A 348 14.37 -17.85 -14.61
C GLY A 348 13.93 -18.51 -15.92
N SER A 349 12.74 -19.12 -16.01
CA SER A 349 12.20 -19.65 -17.27
C SER A 349 10.67 -19.74 -17.27
N VAL A 350 10.05 -19.69 -18.46
CA VAL A 350 8.61 -19.92 -18.65
C VAL A 350 8.38 -20.98 -19.73
N ASN A 351 7.47 -21.92 -19.49
CA ASN A 351 7.05 -22.90 -20.49
C ASN A 351 5.90 -22.35 -21.33
N ILE A 352 5.87 -22.71 -22.60
CA ILE A 352 4.80 -22.38 -23.53
C ILE A 352 4.03 -23.66 -23.84
N HIS A 353 2.75 -23.68 -23.49
CA HIS A 353 1.86 -24.78 -23.85
C HIS A 353 0.99 -24.33 -25.03
N PHE A 354 1.11 -25.02 -26.17
CA PHE A 354 0.31 -24.75 -27.35
C PHE A 354 -0.95 -25.61 -27.33
N GLY A 355 -2.12 -25.01 -27.62
CA GLY A 355 -3.40 -25.72 -27.69
C GLY A 355 -3.42 -26.80 -28.79
N ASN A 356 -2.69 -26.57 -29.89
CA ASN A 356 -2.42 -27.57 -30.92
C ASN A 356 -0.94 -28.02 -30.90
N PRO A 357 -0.65 -29.27 -30.48
CA PRO A 357 0.73 -29.77 -30.43
C PRO A 357 1.37 -29.97 -31.82
N ASN A 358 0.56 -29.92 -32.90
CA ASN A 358 1.03 -30.03 -34.27
C ASN A 358 1.06 -28.68 -35.01
N ALA A 359 0.83 -27.55 -34.31
CA ALA A 359 0.88 -26.23 -34.92
C ALA A 359 2.29 -25.92 -35.45
N ASN A 360 2.37 -25.29 -36.63
CA ASN A 360 3.63 -24.83 -37.17
C ASN A 360 4.03 -23.51 -36.48
N ILE A 361 4.91 -23.60 -35.48
CA ILE A 361 5.44 -22.43 -34.79
C ILE A 361 6.54 -21.79 -35.65
N GLU A 362 6.27 -20.60 -36.17
CA GLU A 362 7.21 -19.85 -37.01
C GLU A 362 8.21 -19.05 -36.20
N TRP A 363 7.78 -18.44 -35.09
CA TRP A 363 8.67 -17.79 -34.12
C TRP A 363 7.97 -17.51 -32.78
N VAL A 364 8.77 -17.35 -31.74
CA VAL A 364 8.38 -16.86 -30.42
C VAL A 364 9.32 -15.72 -30.03
N ARG A 365 8.76 -14.57 -29.68
CA ARG A 365 9.52 -13.35 -29.33
C ARG A 365 8.95 -12.70 -28.09
N ILE A 366 9.83 -12.10 -27.29
CA ILE A 366 9.48 -11.33 -26.11
C ILE A 366 9.79 -9.87 -26.38
N TYR A 367 8.84 -8.99 -26.08
CA TYR A 367 8.95 -7.56 -26.21
C TYR A 367 8.77 -6.88 -24.86
N SER A 368 9.44 -5.76 -24.63
CA SER A 368 9.13 -4.84 -23.53
C SER A 368 7.75 -4.22 -23.76
N MET A 369 7.18 -3.63 -22.71
CA MET A 369 5.94 -2.83 -22.84
C MET A 369 6.10 -1.61 -23.78
N THR A 370 7.33 -1.16 -24.00
CA THR A 370 7.66 -0.10 -24.96
C THR A 370 7.85 -0.60 -26.40
N GLY A 371 7.70 -1.91 -26.65
CA GLY A 371 7.75 -2.53 -27.97
C GLY A 371 9.14 -2.92 -28.47
N GLY A 372 10.19 -2.76 -27.66
CA GLY A 372 11.53 -3.25 -27.98
C GLY A 372 11.61 -4.77 -27.84
N GLU A 373 12.20 -5.49 -28.81
CA GLU A 373 12.42 -6.94 -28.68
C GLU A 373 13.50 -7.20 -27.61
N VAL A 374 13.16 -7.99 -26.59
CA VAL A 374 14.00 -8.29 -25.43
C VAL A 374 14.65 -9.67 -25.55
N SER A 375 13.92 -10.65 -26.10
CA SER A 375 14.43 -12.01 -26.27
C SER A 375 13.65 -12.78 -27.35
N LYS A 376 14.20 -13.92 -27.78
CA LYS A 376 13.57 -14.88 -28.71
C LYS A 376 13.80 -16.31 -28.24
N ALA A 377 12.78 -17.15 -28.32
CA ALA A 377 12.91 -18.57 -27.96
C ALA A 377 13.36 -19.39 -29.16
N ALA A 378 14.11 -20.49 -28.91
CA ALA A 378 14.41 -21.46 -29.94
C ALA A 378 13.14 -22.22 -30.34
N LEU A 379 12.93 -22.41 -31.64
CA LEU A 379 11.77 -23.13 -32.16
C LEU A 379 11.75 -24.57 -31.62
N GLY A 380 10.63 -24.98 -31.02
CA GLY A 380 10.40 -26.34 -30.54
C GLY A 380 10.90 -26.67 -29.12
N SER A 381 11.45 -25.71 -28.36
CA SER A 381 11.87 -25.97 -26.97
C SER A 381 10.68 -26.05 -26.00
N GLY A 382 9.54 -25.43 -26.32
CA GLY A 382 8.41 -25.29 -25.39
C GLY A 382 8.75 -24.49 -24.14
N GLN A 383 9.91 -23.85 -24.07
CA GLN A 383 10.42 -23.14 -22.91
C GLN A 383 11.26 -21.93 -23.33
N ILE A 384 11.04 -20.80 -22.66
CA ILE A 384 11.80 -19.56 -22.81
C ILE A 384 12.67 -19.37 -21.57
N ASP A 385 13.96 -19.18 -21.78
CA ASP A 385 14.91 -18.79 -20.74
C ASP A 385 14.80 -17.29 -20.49
N LEU A 386 14.55 -16.92 -19.23
CA LEU A 386 14.36 -15.56 -18.76
C LEU A 386 15.57 -15.06 -17.97
N ARG A 387 16.63 -15.87 -17.81
CA ARG A 387 17.85 -15.44 -17.11
C ARG A 387 18.45 -14.22 -17.80
N GLY A 388 18.57 -13.12 -17.07
CA GLY A 388 19.10 -11.85 -17.57
C GLY A 388 18.05 -10.91 -18.17
N ILE A 389 16.77 -11.30 -18.18
CA ILE A 389 15.65 -10.39 -18.41
C ILE A 389 15.32 -9.73 -17.06
N PRO A 390 15.33 -8.38 -16.95
CA PRO A 390 14.97 -7.70 -15.71
C PRO A 390 13.54 -8.06 -15.25
N ALA A 391 13.30 -8.02 -13.95
CA ALA A 391 11.94 -8.15 -13.42
C ALA A 391 11.03 -7.07 -14.02
N GLY A 392 9.79 -7.43 -14.34
CA GLY A 392 8.83 -6.53 -14.98
C GLY A 392 7.88 -7.24 -15.95
N LEU A 393 7.06 -6.43 -16.63
CA LEU A 393 6.05 -6.91 -17.58
C LEU A 393 6.58 -6.95 -19.02
N TYR A 394 6.25 -8.03 -19.72
CA TYR A 394 6.65 -8.27 -21.10
C TYR A 394 5.48 -8.80 -21.93
N ILE A 395 5.61 -8.67 -23.24
CA ILE A 395 4.68 -9.21 -24.23
C ILE A 395 5.37 -10.36 -24.97
N VAL A 396 4.85 -11.57 -24.81
CA VAL A 396 5.24 -12.72 -25.62
C VAL A 396 4.35 -12.75 -26.86
N ARG A 397 4.96 -12.63 -28.03
CA ARG A 397 4.29 -12.86 -29.31
C ARG A 397 4.73 -14.19 -29.89
N VAL A 398 3.78 -14.95 -30.37
CA VAL A 398 4.00 -16.21 -31.07
C VAL A 398 3.38 -16.09 -32.44
N ARG A 399 4.14 -16.42 -33.49
CA ARG A 399 3.54 -16.69 -34.81
C ARG A 399 3.38 -18.18 -35.01
N MET A 400 2.14 -18.62 -35.16
CA MET A 400 1.81 -20.01 -35.43
C MET A 400 0.79 -20.10 -36.57
N ASP A 401 0.99 -21.06 -37.48
CA ASP A 401 0.08 -21.31 -38.61
C ASP A 401 -0.31 -20.03 -39.38
N GLY A 402 0.65 -19.10 -39.56
CA GLY A 402 0.45 -17.82 -40.25
C GLY A 402 -0.15 -16.69 -39.41
N LYS A 403 -0.59 -16.95 -38.18
CA LYS A 403 -1.27 -16.00 -37.27
C LYS A 403 -0.33 -15.54 -36.15
N ASP A 404 -0.43 -14.27 -35.78
CA ASP A 404 0.30 -13.69 -34.64
C ASP A 404 -0.60 -13.70 -33.40
N LEU A 405 -0.20 -14.44 -32.37
CA LEU A 405 -0.84 -14.51 -31.06
C LEU A 405 0.01 -13.79 -30.02
N VAL A 406 -0.63 -13.30 -28.96
CA VAL A 406 0.01 -12.46 -27.95
C VAL A 406 -0.43 -12.89 -26.55
N ARG A 407 0.52 -12.96 -25.62
CA ARG A 407 0.28 -13.17 -24.18
C ARG A 407 1.20 -12.27 -23.35
N ARG A 408 0.74 -11.85 -22.19
CA ARG A 408 1.56 -11.11 -21.22
C ARG A 408 2.41 -12.09 -20.41
N LEU A 409 3.62 -11.67 -20.06
CA LEU A 409 4.56 -12.40 -19.21
C LEU A 409 5.08 -11.48 -18.13
N SER A 410 4.86 -11.85 -16.87
CA SER A 410 5.50 -11.21 -15.71
C SER A 410 6.77 -11.97 -15.34
N VAL A 411 7.89 -11.26 -15.24
CA VAL A 411 9.20 -11.80 -14.84
C VAL A 411 9.51 -11.32 -13.43
N GLN A 412 9.85 -12.26 -12.54
CA GLN A 412 10.25 -12.01 -11.15
C GLN A 412 11.71 -12.36 -10.90
#